data_AF-A0A6V7HPF4-F1
#
_entry.id   AF-A0A6V7HPF4-F1
#
_cell.length_a   1.000
_cell.length_b   1.000
_cell.length_c   1.000
_cell.angle_alpha   90.00
_cell.angle_beta   90.00
_cell.angle_gamma   90.00
#
_symmetry.space_group_name_H-M   'P 1'
#
loop_
_entity.id
_entity.type
_entity.pdbx_description
1 polymer ?
#
loop_
_entity_poly.entity_id
_entity_poly.type
_entity_poly.pdbx_seq_one_letter_code
_entity_poly.pdbx_strand_id
1 'polypeptide(L)'
;VGLINGKFKYLTAETFGFKINANGSSLKKKQLWTLEGSEHQVFLRSHLDRYLAVDQFGNVTCEAEDTSDPGCSFQIQLASD
;
A
#
# COMPACT_ATOMS: atom_id res chain seq x y z
N VAL A 1 4.93 6.62 -6.42
CA VAL A 1 6.16 5.91 -6.00
C VAL A 1 5.98 4.40 -6.14
N GLY A 2 7.05 3.61 -6.04
CA GLY A 2 6.98 2.14 -5.92
C GLY A 2 7.60 1.68 -4.61
N LEU A 3 6.99 0.69 -3.94
CA LEU A 3 7.47 0.14 -2.67
C LEU A 3 8.11 -1.23 -2.94
N ILE A 4 9.36 -1.42 -2.52
CA ILE A 4 10.15 -2.63 -2.78
C ILE A 4 10.39 -3.36 -1.46
N ASN A 5 10.12 -4.66 -1.42
CA ASN A 5 10.42 -5.49 -0.25
C ASN A 5 11.90 -5.93 -0.21
N GLY A 6 12.32 -6.57 0.88
CA GLY A 6 13.68 -7.09 1.05
C GLY A 6 14.11 -8.18 0.05
N LYS A 7 13.22 -8.61 -0.87
CA LYS A 7 13.52 -9.53 -1.98
C LYS A 7 13.55 -8.84 -3.35
N PHE A 8 13.64 -7.51 -3.37
CA PHE A 8 13.67 -6.69 -4.58
C PHE A 8 12.41 -6.86 -5.46
N LYS A 9 11.25 -7.09 -4.82
CA LYS A 9 9.96 -7.19 -5.50
C LYS A 9 9.04 -6.05 -5.07
N TYR A 10 8.30 -5.52 -6.04
CA TYR A 10 7.36 -4.42 -5.83
C TYR A 10 6.06 -4.88 -5.20
N LEU A 11 5.59 -4.11 -4.21
CA LEU A 11 4.22 -4.16 -3.71
C LEU A 11 3.25 -3.85 -4.86
N THR A 12 2.29 -4.74 -5.06
CA THR A 12 1.40 -4.77 -6.22
C THR A 12 -0.04 -4.86 -5.75
N ALA A 13 -0.88 -3.93 -6.21
CA ALA A 13 -2.34 -4.01 -6.09
C ALA A 13 -2.91 -4.76 -7.29
N GLU A 14 -3.61 -5.86 -7.05
CA GLU A 14 -4.28 -6.62 -8.10
C GLU A 14 -5.62 -6.02 -8.47
N THR A 15 -5.93 -6.01 -9.76
CA THR A 15 -7.18 -5.43 -10.31
C THR A 15 -8.43 -6.16 -9.84
N PHE A 16 -8.32 -7.46 -9.53
CA PHE A 16 -9.46 -8.28 -9.14
C PHE A 16 -9.30 -8.79 -7.70
N GLY A 17 -10.40 -8.72 -6.95
CA GLY A 17 -10.47 -9.18 -5.57
C GLY A 17 -9.66 -8.36 -4.58
N PHE A 18 -9.23 -7.15 -4.95
CA PHE A 18 -8.53 -6.18 -4.09
C PHE A 18 -7.34 -6.76 -3.32
N LYS A 19 -6.69 -7.77 -3.92
CA LYS A 19 -5.58 -8.48 -3.30
C LYS A 19 -4.28 -7.69 -3.44
N ILE A 20 -3.42 -7.86 -2.46
CA ILE A 20 -2.08 -7.30 -2.43
C ILE A 20 -1.07 -8.44 -2.49
N ASN A 21 0.02 -8.23 -3.23
CA ASN A 21 1.18 -9.10 -3.19
C ASN A 21 2.47 -8.28 -3.34
N ALA A 22 3.62 -8.92 -3.11
CA ALA A 22 4.92 -8.30 -3.31
C ALA A 22 5.79 -9.18 -4.22
N ASN A 23 5.27 -9.53 -5.40
CA ASN A 23 5.93 -10.40 -6.39
C ASN A 23 6.32 -9.66 -7.68
N GLY A 24 5.93 -8.39 -7.84
CA GLY A 24 6.17 -7.60 -9.05
C GLY A 24 7.67 -7.42 -9.32
N SER A 25 8.13 -7.77 -10.52
CA SER A 25 9.57 -7.68 -10.88
C SER A 25 9.92 -6.39 -11.62
N SER A 26 8.95 -5.52 -11.89
CA SER A 26 9.15 -4.24 -12.56
C SER A 26 8.10 -3.24 -12.10
N LEU A 27 8.45 -1.95 -12.11
CA LEU A 27 7.52 -0.87 -11.78
C LEU A 27 6.60 -0.59 -12.98
N LYS A 28 5.34 -1.04 -12.89
CA LYS A 28 4.27 -0.74 -13.86
C LYS A 28 3.05 -0.18 -13.12
N LYS A 29 1.93 -0.01 -13.83
CA LYS A 29 0.69 0.59 -13.28
C LYS A 29 0.27 -0.01 -11.94
N LYS A 30 0.29 -1.34 -11.80
CA LYS A 30 -0.14 -2.04 -10.58
C LYS A 30 0.80 -1.87 -9.38
N GLN A 31 2.04 -1.44 -9.61
CA GLN A 31 3.08 -1.23 -8.61
C GLN A 31 3.20 0.26 -8.21
N LEU A 32 2.42 1.14 -8.84
CA LEU A 32 2.39 2.55 -8.51
C LEU A 32 1.46 2.78 -7.32
N TRP A 33 2.01 3.49 -6.34
CA TRP A 33 1.33 3.94 -5.13
C TRP A 33 1.49 5.45 -4.98
N THR A 34 0.44 6.12 -4.54
CA THR A 34 0.45 7.53 -4.16
C THR A 34 0.50 7.61 -2.64
N LEU A 35 1.45 8.38 -2.12
CA LEU A 35 1.53 8.70 -0.70
C LEU A 35 0.72 9.99 -0.47
N GLU A 36 -0.27 9.91 0.41
CA GLU A 36 -1.15 11.01 0.78
C GLU A 36 -1.09 11.23 2.30
N GLY A 37 -1.42 12.42 2.78
CA GLY A 37 -1.44 12.75 4.21
C GLY A 37 -0.30 13.67 4.64
N SER A 38 0.14 13.50 5.89
CA SER A 38 1.11 14.36 6.58
C SER A 38 2.28 13.55 7.14
N GLU A 39 3.25 14.21 7.78
CA GLU A 39 4.41 13.54 8.37
C GLU A 39 4.06 12.49 9.45
N HIS A 40 2.98 12.71 10.21
CA HIS A 40 2.61 11.84 11.33
C HIS A 40 1.61 10.73 10.96
N GLN A 41 0.95 10.88 9.81
CA GLN A 41 -0.10 9.99 9.36
C GLN A 41 -0.17 10.02 7.84
N VAL A 42 0.07 8.87 7.24
CA VAL A 42 0.05 8.71 5.79
C VAL A 42 -0.92 7.62 5.35
N PHE A 43 -1.36 7.75 4.11
CA PHE A 43 -2.23 6.81 3.41
C PHE A 43 -1.58 6.42 2.09
N LEU A 44 -1.68 5.16 1.72
CA LEU A 44 -1.12 4.63 0.48
C LEU A 44 -2.25 4.30 -0.48
N ARG A 45 -2.47 5.15 -1.49
CA ARG A 45 -3.49 4.94 -2.52
C ARG A 45 -2.91 4.18 -3.71
N SER A 46 -3.60 3.12 -4.12
CA SER A 46 -3.26 2.33 -5.30
C SER A 46 -3.73 2.99 -6.60
N HIS A 47 -3.30 2.44 -7.73
CA HIS A 47 -3.78 2.83 -9.07
C HIS A 47 -5.28 2.58 -9.35
N LEU A 48 -6.01 1.98 -8.41
CA LEU A 48 -7.45 1.71 -8.48
C LEU A 48 -8.27 2.68 -7.61
N ASP A 49 -7.62 3.74 -7.10
CA ASP A 49 -8.21 4.68 -6.15
C ASP A 49 -8.73 3.99 -4.87
N ARG A 50 -8.00 2.97 -4.42
CA ARG A 50 -8.23 2.25 -3.16
C ARG A 50 -7.03 2.36 -2.23
N TYR A 51 -7.27 2.42 -0.93
CA TYR A 51 -6.24 2.56 0.09
C TYR A 51 -5.75 1.21 0.60
N LEU A 52 -4.44 1.10 0.82
CA LEU A 52 -3.85 0.00 1.61
C LEU A 52 -4.43 0.06 3.02
N ALA A 53 -4.81 -1.08 3.58
CA ALA A 53 -5.31 -1.17 4.95
C ALA A 53 -4.86 -2.44 5.64
N VAL A 54 -4.97 -2.47 6.96
CA VAL A 54 -4.76 -3.67 7.78
C VAL A 54 -6.02 -3.91 8.63
N ASP A 55 -6.61 -5.09 8.50
CA ASP A 55 -7.78 -5.46 9.29
C ASP A 55 -7.42 -5.83 10.75
N GLN A 56 -8.43 -6.08 11.58
CA GLN A 56 -8.25 -6.46 12.99
C GLN A 56 -7.51 -7.80 13.20
N PHE A 57 -7.36 -8.61 12.16
CA PHE A 57 -6.64 -9.89 12.21
C PHE A 57 -5.21 -9.77 11.67
N GLY A 58 -4.79 -8.57 11.26
CA GLY A 58 -3.47 -8.32 10.69
C GLY A 58 -3.37 -8.65 9.19
N ASN A 59 -4.47 -8.91 8.50
CA ASN A 59 -4.44 -9.11 7.05
C ASN A 59 -4.30 -7.77 6.34
N VAL A 60 -3.42 -7.72 5.34
CA VAL A 60 -3.22 -6.55 4.50
C VAL A 60 -4.20 -6.59 3.33
N THR A 61 -5.02 -5.55 3.19
CA THR A 61 -6.05 -5.40 2.15
C THR A 61 -5.83 -4.11 1.34
N CYS A 62 -6.55 -3.97 0.22
CA CYS A 62 -6.57 -2.73 -0.55
C CYS A 62 -7.94 -2.47 -1.17
N GLU A 63 -8.96 -2.47 -0.32
CA GLU A 63 -10.37 -2.33 -0.70
C GLU A 63 -11.03 -1.04 -0.19
N ALA A 64 -10.41 -0.37 0.77
CA ALA A 64 -10.90 0.88 1.35
C ALA A 64 -11.02 1.99 0.30
N GLU A 65 -12.14 2.71 0.31
CA GLU A 65 -12.43 3.80 -0.63
C GLU A 65 -12.07 5.16 -0.05
N ASP A 66 -12.05 5.27 1.28
CA ASP A 66 -11.81 6.52 1.99
C ASP A 66 -10.75 6.34 3.08
N THR A 67 -9.99 7.39 3.35
CA THR A 67 -8.97 7.41 4.42
C THR A 67 -9.55 7.28 5.84
N SER A 68 -10.84 7.53 6.02
CA SER A 68 -11.57 7.33 7.28
C SER A 68 -11.91 5.85 7.55
N ASP A 69 -11.76 4.97 6.55
CA ASP A 69 -11.94 3.53 6.74
C ASP A 69 -10.88 2.99 7.73
N PRO A 70 -11.26 2.07 8.63
CA PRO A 70 -10.33 1.53 9.64
C PRO A 70 -9.09 0.88 9.02
N GLY A 71 -7.93 1.10 9.66
CA GLY A 71 -6.69 0.42 9.29
C GLY A 71 -5.92 1.04 8.10
N CYS A 72 -6.41 2.13 7.51
CA CYS A 72 -5.76 2.80 6.37
C CYS A 72 -4.58 3.72 6.75
N SER A 73 -4.44 4.04 8.04
CA SER A 73 -3.47 4.99 8.55
C SER A 73 -2.14 4.32 8.89
N PHE A 74 -1.05 4.77 8.29
CA PHE A 74 0.30 4.28 8.55
C PHE A 74 1.24 5.40 9.03
N GLN A 75 2.37 5.00 9.62
CA GLN A 75 3.50 5.87 9.92
C GLN A 75 4.72 5.42 9.14
N ILE A 76 5.51 6.37 8.63
CA ILE A 76 6.79 6.09 7.98
C ILE A 76 7.90 6.22 9.02
N GLN A 77 8.74 5.20 9.12
CA GLN A 77 9.94 5.21 9.94
C GLN A 77 11.17 5.19 9.05
N LEU A 78 12.11 6.08 9.34
CA LEU A 78 13.44 6.02 8.75
C LEU A 78 14.26 5.00 9.53
N ALA A 79 14.71 3.96 8.84
CA ALA A 79 15.70 3.04 9.39
C ALA A 79 17.10 3.60 9.10
N SER A 80 17.92 3.70 10.14
CA SER A 80 19.37 3.77 9.99
C SER A 80 19.86 2.34 9.78
N ASP A 81 20.24 2.01 8.55
CA ASP A 81 20.96 0.76 8.22
C ASP A 81 22.25 0.61 9.05
#